data_AF-A0A2V9IK76-F1
#
_entry.id   AF-A0A2V9IK76-F1
#
_cell.length_a   1.000
_cell.length_b   1.000
_cell.length_c   1.000
_cell.angle_alpha   90.00
_cell.angle_beta   90.00
_cell.angle_gamma   90.00
#
_symmetry.space_group_name_H-M   'P 1'
#
loop_
_entity.id
_entity.type
_entity.pdbx_description
1 polymer ?
#
loop_
_entity_poly.entity_id
_entity_poly.type
_entity_poly.pdbx_seq_one_letter_code
_entity_poly.pdbx_strand_id
1 'polypeptide(L)'
;MVGLFVPGPVRSAFAPGRAQPKAQMRARAEAEAPSVAAIDEGQRIPSLEEAPAPPGTALQRQRRARVLSMIHFPAEKLGYEIAFAGPRAGYRAMTNADKRRIEVFMRPGESAQLQAYDLAHELGHAFDLVYNNAERRRRWRELRGIALSTPWFGCNGCPDYNTPAGDFAETFALLLLGPDNYQSKMAPAPTPPQMRELAAFCRPDGMSADRRDLIADGSNR
;
A
#
# COMPACT_ATOMS: atom_id res chain seq x y z
N MET A 1 34.11 62.05 -2.12
CA MET A 1 33.35 60.84 -2.47
C MET A 1 33.28 59.96 -1.24
N VAL A 2 32.07 59.73 -0.73
CA VAL A 2 31.80 58.97 0.51
C VAL A 2 31.89 57.48 0.18
N GLY A 3 32.88 56.78 0.72
CA GLY A 3 33.00 55.32 0.64
C GLY A 3 32.34 54.67 1.84
N LEU A 4 31.20 54.01 1.63
CA LEU A 4 30.47 53.26 2.65
C LEU A 4 31.27 52.03 3.12
N PHE A 5 31.28 51.86 4.44
CA PHE A 5 31.66 50.64 5.15
C PHE A 5 30.41 49.75 5.28
N VAL A 6 30.50 48.47 4.92
CA VAL A 6 29.60 47.43 5.45
C VAL A 6 30.42 46.15 5.69
N PRO A 7 30.44 45.58 6.91
CA PRO A 7 31.03 44.28 7.20
C PRO A 7 30.00 43.16 7.01
N GLY A 8 30.48 41.94 6.72
CA GLY A 8 29.67 40.74 6.84
C GLY A 8 30.51 39.46 6.69
N PRO A 9 30.72 38.67 7.75
CA PRO A 9 31.00 37.24 7.62
C PRO A 9 29.65 36.52 7.36
N VAL A 10 29.57 35.30 6.82
CA VAL A 10 29.76 34.05 7.56
C VAL A 10 29.75 32.92 6.52
N ARG A 11 30.70 31.98 6.66
CA ARG A 11 30.69 30.68 5.99
C ARG A 11 29.42 29.91 6.39
N SER A 12 28.50 29.68 5.46
CA SER A 12 27.38 28.78 5.72
C SER A 12 27.83 27.34 5.51
N ALA A 13 27.80 26.58 6.60
CA ALA A 13 28.22 25.21 6.67
C ALA A 13 27.28 24.29 5.88
N PHE A 14 27.86 23.30 5.21
CA PHE A 14 27.20 22.05 4.88
C PHE A 14 26.54 21.49 6.15
N ALA A 15 25.21 21.42 6.15
CA ALA A 15 24.48 20.48 7.00
C ALA A 15 23.82 19.48 6.05
N PRO A 16 24.15 18.17 6.12
CA PRO A 16 23.32 17.18 5.45
C PRO A 16 21.94 17.27 6.10
N GLY A 17 20.95 17.65 5.29
CA GLY A 17 19.56 17.64 5.68
C GLY A 17 19.24 16.28 6.30
N ARG A 18 18.94 16.32 7.60
CA ARG A 18 18.49 15.20 8.42
C ARG A 18 17.55 14.32 7.59
N ALA A 19 17.91 13.05 7.43
CA ALA A 19 16.99 12.05 6.89
C ALA A 19 15.65 12.20 7.63
N GLN A 20 14.58 12.44 6.87
CA GLN A 20 13.24 12.46 7.44
C GLN A 20 13.03 11.11 8.16
N PRO A 21 12.47 11.12 9.39
CA PRO A 21 12.21 9.88 10.10
C PRO A 21 11.37 8.96 9.21
N LYS A 22 11.76 7.68 9.15
CA LYS A 22 11.04 6.61 8.44
C LYS A 22 9.55 6.79 8.71
N ALA A 23 8.80 7.19 7.68
CA ALA A 23 7.35 7.29 7.80
C ALA A 23 6.84 5.92 8.20
N GLN A 24 6.28 5.84 9.41
CA GLN A 24 5.57 4.68 9.92
C GLN A 24 4.28 4.54 9.13
N MET A 25 4.40 4.10 7.87
CA MET A 25 3.22 4.00 7.02
C MET A 25 2.46 2.73 7.40
N ARG A 26 1.31 2.95 8.03
CA ARG A 26 0.21 1.99 8.07
C ARG A 26 -0.67 2.32 6.87
N ALA A 27 -0.41 1.71 5.72
CA ALA A 27 -1.32 1.79 4.60
C ALA A 27 -2.58 0.96 4.92
N ARG A 28 -3.75 1.43 4.47
CA ARG A 28 -5.07 0.93 4.92
C ARG A 28 -5.94 0.63 3.70
N ALA A 29 -6.23 -0.65 3.45
CA ALA A 29 -7.45 -1.02 2.75
C ALA A 29 -8.68 -0.63 3.60
N GLU A 30 -9.37 0.44 3.21
CA GLU A 30 -10.52 0.99 3.94
C GLU A 30 -11.80 0.16 3.69
N ALA A 31 -12.60 -0.01 4.74
CA ALA A 31 -13.99 -0.41 4.62
C ALA A 31 -14.87 0.84 4.55
N GLU A 32 -15.88 0.87 3.66
CA GLU A 32 -16.98 1.84 3.79
C GLU A 32 -17.61 1.69 5.17
N ALA A 33 -17.71 2.79 5.91
CA ALA A 33 -18.33 2.80 7.22
C ALA A 33 -19.86 2.89 7.07
N PRO A 34 -20.67 2.12 7.82
CA PRO A 34 -22.02 2.58 8.11
C PRO A 34 -21.93 3.85 8.96
N SER A 35 -22.70 4.88 8.60
CA SER A 35 -22.89 6.07 9.44
C SER A 35 -23.50 5.64 10.77
N VAL A 36 -22.76 5.86 11.87
CA VAL A 36 -23.31 5.75 13.22
C VAL A 36 -22.99 7.03 13.96
N ALA A 37 -24.06 7.62 14.49
CA ALA A 37 -24.09 8.87 15.22
C ALA A 37 -23.06 8.94 16.37
N ALA A 38 -22.70 10.18 16.69
CA ALA A 38 -21.74 10.59 17.71
C ALA A 38 -21.74 9.72 18.97
N ILE A 39 -20.57 9.22 19.33
CA ILE A 39 -20.26 8.80 20.70
C ILE A 39 -19.16 9.70 21.26
N ASP A 40 -19.49 10.16 22.46
CA ASP A 40 -18.85 11.11 23.36
C ASP A 40 -17.34 10.87 23.60
N GLU A 41 -16.57 11.97 23.57
CA GLU A 41 -15.12 12.00 23.79
C GLU A 41 -14.80 11.83 25.28
N GLY A 42 -14.28 10.65 25.69
CA GLY A 42 -13.88 10.51 27.09
C GLY A 42 -13.15 9.25 27.53
N GLN A 43 -13.15 8.15 26.76
CA GLN A 43 -12.54 6.90 27.21
C GLN A 43 -11.19 6.64 26.52
N ARG A 44 -10.09 6.87 27.24
CA ARG A 44 -8.73 6.48 26.86
C ARG A 44 -8.69 4.97 26.60
N ILE A 45 -8.60 4.55 25.34
CA ILE A 45 -8.46 3.14 24.96
C ILE A 45 -7.06 2.66 25.42
N PRO A 46 -6.94 1.65 26.31
CA PRO A 46 -5.65 1.08 26.63
C PRO A 46 -5.09 0.39 25.38
N SER A 47 -3.78 0.57 25.15
CA SER A 47 -3.06 -0.11 24.07
C SER A 47 -3.13 -1.62 24.33
N LEU A 48 -4.03 -2.30 23.62
CA LEU A 48 -4.10 -3.75 23.62
C LEU A 48 -2.92 -4.26 22.80
N GLU A 49 -1.91 -4.71 23.51
CA GLU A 49 -0.89 -5.60 22.98
C GLU A 49 -1.60 -6.81 22.35
N GLU A 50 -1.36 -6.99 21.06
CA GLU A 50 -2.15 -7.84 20.17
C GLU A 50 -1.93 -9.32 20.52
N ALA A 51 -2.85 -9.89 21.29
CA ALA A 51 -2.83 -11.31 21.61
C ALA A 51 -2.81 -12.14 20.31
N PRO A 52 -1.99 -13.22 20.23
CA PRO A 52 -1.98 -14.09 19.07
C PRO A 52 -3.39 -14.64 18.85
N ALA A 53 -3.91 -14.49 17.64
CA ALA A 53 -5.26 -14.92 17.31
C ALA A 53 -5.40 -16.43 17.58
N PRO A 54 -6.50 -16.89 18.22
CA PRO A 54 -6.76 -18.31 18.42
C PRO A 54 -6.75 -19.04 17.06
N PRO A 55 -6.41 -20.35 17.02
CA PRO A 55 -6.44 -21.11 15.78
C PRO A 55 -7.83 -20.99 15.17
N GLY A 56 -7.92 -20.29 14.03
CA GLY A 56 -9.19 -19.88 13.45
C GLY A 56 -10.11 -21.06 13.16
N THR A 57 -11.41 -20.82 13.07
CA THR A 57 -12.42 -21.86 12.77
C THR A 57 -12.10 -22.59 11.46
N ALA A 58 -12.68 -23.78 11.25
CA ALA A 58 -12.49 -24.52 9.99
C ALA A 58 -12.84 -23.67 8.76
N LEU A 59 -13.92 -22.88 8.86
CA LEU A 59 -14.34 -21.92 7.84
C LEU A 59 -13.29 -20.82 7.61
N GLN A 60 -12.71 -20.26 8.67
CA GLN A 60 -11.64 -19.28 8.54
C GLN A 60 -10.41 -19.88 7.87
N ARG A 61 -10.02 -21.12 8.21
CA ARG A 61 -8.91 -21.82 7.55
C ARG A 61 -9.17 -22.06 6.06
N GLN A 62 -10.37 -22.50 5.71
CA GLN A 62 -10.77 -22.67 4.31
C GLN A 62 -10.73 -21.35 3.53
N ARG A 63 -11.26 -20.27 4.12
CA ARG A 63 -11.23 -18.94 3.50
C ARG A 63 -9.79 -18.42 3.33
N ARG A 64 -8.92 -18.59 4.34
CA ARG A 64 -7.49 -18.25 4.24
C ARG A 64 -6.81 -18.98 3.08
N ALA A 65 -7.01 -20.29 2.98
CA ALA A 65 -6.46 -21.09 1.88
C ALA A 65 -6.97 -20.59 0.52
N ARG A 66 -8.25 -20.22 0.43
CA ARG A 66 -8.84 -19.67 -0.80
C ARG A 66 -8.30 -18.29 -1.17
N VAL A 67 -8.07 -17.41 -0.18
CA VAL A 67 -7.41 -16.11 -0.39
C VAL A 67 -6.03 -16.32 -0.99
N LEU A 68 -5.19 -17.13 -0.33
CA LEU A 68 -3.83 -17.40 -0.76
C LEU A 68 -3.76 -18.06 -2.15
N SER A 69 -4.69 -18.94 -2.48
CA SER A 69 -4.73 -19.61 -3.78
C SER A 69 -5.03 -18.66 -4.97
N MET A 70 -5.48 -17.43 -4.71
CA MET A 70 -5.73 -16.43 -5.76
C MET A 70 -4.52 -15.51 -5.96
N ILE A 71 -3.56 -15.49 -5.03
CA ILE A 71 -2.36 -14.66 -5.11
C ILE A 71 -1.29 -15.40 -5.92
N HIS A 72 -1.30 -15.17 -7.24
CA HIS A 72 -0.27 -15.67 -8.15
C HIS A 72 0.91 -14.68 -8.25
N PHE A 73 1.56 -14.44 -7.11
CA PHE A 73 2.69 -13.52 -6.97
C PHE A 73 3.68 -14.06 -5.92
N PRO A 74 5.01 -14.00 -6.15
CA PRO A 74 6.03 -14.52 -5.22
C PRO A 74 6.21 -13.60 -4.00
N ALA A 75 5.21 -13.56 -3.12
CA ALA A 75 5.15 -12.67 -1.96
C ALA A 75 6.31 -12.88 -0.98
N GLU A 76 6.85 -14.09 -0.90
CA GLU A 76 8.00 -14.44 -0.07
C GLU A 76 9.26 -13.61 -0.40
N LYS A 77 9.42 -13.19 -1.66
CA LYS A 77 10.57 -12.37 -2.09
C LYS A 77 10.54 -10.95 -1.52
N LEU A 78 9.40 -10.47 -1.05
CA LEU A 78 9.27 -9.17 -0.40
C LEU A 78 9.82 -9.17 1.03
N GLY A 79 9.98 -10.34 1.64
CA GLY A 79 10.41 -10.47 3.03
C GLY A 79 9.38 -9.98 4.05
N TYR A 80 8.08 -10.02 3.69
CA TYR A 80 6.98 -9.72 4.61
C TYR A 80 6.29 -11.03 5.05
N GLU A 81 5.99 -11.13 6.35
CA GLU A 81 5.10 -12.17 6.87
C GLU A 81 3.64 -11.82 6.53
N ILE A 82 2.87 -12.76 5.98
CA ILE A 82 1.43 -12.60 5.80
C ILE A 82 0.70 -13.25 6.97
N ALA A 83 -0.07 -12.46 7.70
CA ALA A 83 -0.84 -12.92 8.84
C ALA A 83 -2.34 -12.65 8.69
N PHE A 84 -3.14 -13.59 9.16
CA PHE A 84 -4.60 -13.46 9.20
C PHE A 84 -5.06 -13.33 10.64
N ALA A 85 -5.62 -12.16 10.97
CA ALA A 85 -6.07 -11.81 12.32
C ALA A 85 -7.60 -11.75 12.40
N GLY A 86 -8.13 -11.52 13.61
CA GLY A 86 -9.55 -11.23 13.79
C GLY A 86 -9.97 -9.87 13.19
N PRO A 87 -11.26 -9.53 13.21
CA PRO A 87 -11.74 -8.23 12.73
C PRO A 87 -11.07 -7.07 13.47
N ARG A 88 -10.74 -6.00 12.75
CA ARG A 88 -10.27 -4.74 13.33
C ARG A 88 -11.12 -3.59 12.81
N ALA A 89 -11.68 -2.80 13.74
CA ALA A 89 -12.50 -1.64 13.39
C ALA A 89 -11.71 -0.68 12.51
N GLY A 90 -12.30 -0.31 11.36
CA GLY A 90 -11.68 0.57 10.37
C GLY A 90 -10.78 -0.13 9.33
N TYR A 91 -10.24 -1.32 9.57
CA TYR A 91 -9.23 -1.94 8.68
C TYR A 91 -9.70 -3.26 8.09
N ARG A 92 -9.56 -3.45 6.77
CA ARG A 92 -9.70 -4.78 6.13
C ARG A 92 -8.36 -5.49 6.02
N ALA A 93 -7.32 -4.74 5.67
CA ALA A 93 -5.94 -5.18 5.74
C ALA A 93 -5.01 -4.01 6.09
N MET A 94 -3.74 -4.33 6.36
CA MET A 94 -2.71 -3.34 6.67
C MET A 94 -1.31 -3.88 6.40
N THR A 95 -0.50 -3.08 5.72
CA THR A 95 0.95 -3.26 5.65
C THR A 95 1.63 -2.56 6.82
N ASN A 96 2.37 -3.31 7.63
CA ASN A 96 3.22 -2.80 8.70
C ASN A 96 4.69 -2.87 8.25
N ALA A 97 5.21 -1.74 7.77
CA ALA A 97 6.56 -1.65 7.24
C ALA A 97 7.64 -1.95 8.30
N ASP A 98 7.46 -1.47 9.53
CA ASP A 98 8.44 -1.63 10.61
C ASP A 98 8.56 -3.09 11.05
N LYS A 99 7.42 -3.79 11.16
CA LYS A 99 7.36 -5.21 11.55
C LYS A 99 7.59 -6.17 10.39
N ARG A 100 7.71 -5.69 9.14
CA ARG A 100 7.74 -6.53 7.94
C ARG A 100 6.59 -7.53 7.91
N ARG A 101 5.37 -7.04 8.12
CA ARG A 101 4.16 -7.87 8.24
C ARG A 101 2.99 -7.27 7.49
N ILE A 102 2.25 -8.10 6.78
CA ILE A 102 0.98 -7.78 6.14
C ILE A 102 -0.12 -8.49 6.93
N GLU A 103 -1.12 -7.76 7.37
CA GLU A 103 -2.20 -8.26 8.20
C GLU A 103 -3.53 -8.17 7.44
N VAL A 104 -4.22 -9.30 7.31
CA VAL A 104 -5.58 -9.38 6.74
C VAL A 104 -6.55 -9.65 7.88
N PHE A 105 -7.49 -8.74 8.12
CA PHE A 105 -8.43 -8.78 9.24
C PHE A 105 -9.72 -9.51 8.84
N MET A 106 -9.86 -10.75 9.31
CA MET A 106 -10.89 -11.67 8.85
C MET A 106 -12.27 -11.34 9.45
N ARG A 107 -13.13 -10.63 8.71
CA ARG A 107 -14.50 -10.31 9.17
C ARG A 107 -15.51 -11.39 8.79
N PRO A 108 -16.57 -11.62 9.58
CA PRO A 108 -17.71 -12.43 9.15
C PRO A 108 -18.38 -11.82 7.92
N GLY A 109 -18.89 -12.66 7.01
CA GLY A 109 -19.65 -12.21 5.82
C GLY A 109 -18.82 -11.74 4.62
N GLU A 110 -17.54 -11.39 4.81
CA GLU A 110 -16.66 -11.02 3.68
C GLU A 110 -16.30 -12.23 2.80
N SER A 111 -16.31 -12.00 1.49
CA SER A 111 -15.91 -12.99 0.49
C SER A 111 -14.39 -13.20 0.47
N ALA A 112 -13.96 -14.37 0.02
CA ALA A 112 -12.53 -14.63 -0.17
C ALA A 112 -11.94 -13.71 -1.27
N GLN A 113 -12.73 -13.38 -2.30
CA GLN A 113 -12.34 -12.52 -3.41
C GLN A 113 -11.99 -11.11 -2.93
N LEU A 114 -12.85 -10.51 -2.10
CA LEU A 114 -12.59 -9.20 -1.51
C LEU A 114 -11.29 -9.22 -0.67
N GLN A 115 -11.13 -10.25 0.17
CA GLN A 115 -9.93 -10.40 1.01
C GLN A 115 -8.65 -10.68 0.21
N ALA A 116 -8.75 -11.34 -0.95
CA ALA A 116 -7.62 -11.48 -1.86
C ALA A 116 -7.26 -10.14 -2.50
N TYR A 117 -8.25 -9.31 -2.85
CA TYR A 117 -7.98 -7.96 -3.34
C TYR A 117 -7.32 -7.10 -2.27
N ASP A 118 -7.80 -7.16 -1.02
CA ASP A 118 -7.15 -6.50 0.11
C ASP A 118 -5.70 -6.96 0.30
N LEU A 119 -5.45 -8.26 0.24
CA LEU A 119 -4.09 -8.79 0.33
C LEU A 119 -3.21 -8.33 -0.85
N ALA A 120 -3.74 -8.33 -2.07
CA ALA A 120 -3.02 -7.86 -3.25
C ALA A 120 -2.67 -6.37 -3.16
N HIS A 121 -3.59 -5.55 -2.64
CA HIS A 121 -3.34 -4.14 -2.35
C HIS A 121 -2.18 -3.98 -1.37
N GLU A 122 -2.20 -4.70 -0.25
CA GLU A 122 -1.11 -4.63 0.74
C GLU A 122 0.23 -5.16 0.20
N LEU A 123 0.20 -6.18 -0.66
CA LEU A 123 1.39 -6.63 -1.39
C LEU A 123 1.94 -5.54 -2.31
N GLY A 124 1.08 -4.71 -2.90
CA GLY A 124 1.49 -3.52 -3.66
C GLY A 124 2.26 -2.51 -2.80
N HIS A 125 1.79 -2.22 -1.58
CA HIS A 125 2.54 -1.36 -0.64
C HIS A 125 3.88 -1.97 -0.25
N ALA A 126 3.90 -3.26 0.09
CA ALA A 126 5.15 -3.96 0.40
C ALA A 126 6.12 -3.95 -0.79
N PHE A 127 5.63 -4.13 -2.01
CA PHE A 127 6.41 -4.02 -3.24
C PHE A 127 6.99 -2.61 -3.41
N ASP A 128 6.17 -1.56 -3.25
CA ASP A 128 6.63 -0.17 -3.36
C ASP A 128 7.75 0.14 -2.35
N LEU A 129 7.66 -0.40 -1.14
CA LEU A 129 8.68 -0.22 -0.11
C LEU A 129 9.99 -0.98 -0.40
N VAL A 130 9.91 -2.11 -1.12
CA VAL A 130 11.08 -2.95 -1.41
C VAL A 130 11.78 -2.55 -2.71
N TYR A 131 11.03 -2.30 -3.78
CA TYR A 131 11.59 -2.19 -5.13
C TYR A 131 11.44 -0.81 -5.77
N ASN A 132 10.54 0.05 -5.29
CA ASN A 132 10.38 1.38 -5.87
C ASN A 132 11.25 2.41 -5.15
N ASN A 133 11.67 3.40 -5.93
CA ASN A 133 12.47 4.53 -5.48
C ASN A 133 11.84 5.85 -5.94
N ALA A 134 12.45 6.98 -5.59
CA ALA A 134 11.92 8.30 -5.92
C ALA A 134 11.73 8.51 -7.45
N GLU A 135 12.60 7.93 -8.28
CA GLU A 135 12.51 8.05 -9.73
C GLU A 135 11.32 7.26 -10.29
N ARG A 136 11.19 5.98 -9.90
CA ARG A 136 10.05 5.13 -10.30
C ARG A 136 8.74 5.75 -9.85
N ARG A 137 8.67 6.26 -8.62
CA ARG A 137 7.50 6.96 -8.09
C ARG A 137 7.17 8.24 -8.86
N ARG A 138 8.18 9.00 -9.31
CA ARG A 138 7.97 10.18 -10.17
C ARG A 138 7.37 9.78 -11.52
N ARG A 139 7.98 8.79 -12.20
CA ARG A 139 7.48 8.27 -13.49
C ARG A 139 6.07 7.71 -13.39
N TRP A 140 5.73 7.04 -12.28
CA TRP A 140 4.37 6.60 -12.00
C TRP A 140 3.39 7.76 -12.01
N ARG A 141 3.69 8.83 -11.26
CA ARG A 141 2.82 10.02 -11.21
C ARG A 141 2.67 10.69 -12.57
N GLU A 142 3.75 10.80 -13.34
CA GLU A 142 3.71 11.32 -14.72
C GLU A 142 2.77 10.49 -15.59
N LEU A 143 2.92 9.16 -15.59
CA LEU A 143 2.10 8.25 -16.38
C LEU A 143 0.62 8.23 -15.96
N ARG A 144 0.35 8.41 -14.67
CA ARG A 144 -1.00 8.44 -14.10
C ARG A 144 -1.65 9.83 -14.15
N GLY A 145 -0.94 10.86 -14.61
CA GLY A 145 -1.44 12.23 -14.62
C GLY A 145 -1.61 12.85 -13.22
N ILE A 146 -0.87 12.36 -12.23
CA ILE A 146 -0.90 12.84 -10.85
C ILE A 146 0.13 13.97 -10.71
N ALA A 147 -0.25 15.07 -10.08
CA ALA A 147 0.64 16.22 -9.88
C ALA A 147 1.93 15.81 -9.13
N LEU A 148 3.08 16.26 -9.62
CA LEU A 148 4.38 15.92 -9.01
C LEU A 148 4.58 16.54 -7.61
N SER A 149 3.83 17.59 -7.30
CA SER A 149 3.77 18.21 -5.97
C SER A 149 2.96 17.40 -4.95
N THR A 150 2.14 16.43 -5.40
CA THR A 150 1.40 15.56 -4.51
C THR A 150 2.36 14.63 -3.77
N PRO A 151 2.37 14.63 -2.41
CA PRO A 151 3.18 13.71 -1.63
C PRO A 151 2.87 12.25 -2.00
N TRP A 152 3.92 11.43 -2.17
CA TRP A 152 3.74 10.02 -2.55
C TRP A 152 2.96 9.24 -1.49
N PHE A 153 3.37 9.41 -0.24
CA PHE A 153 2.68 8.87 0.93
C PHE A 153 1.78 9.95 1.53
N GLY A 154 0.61 9.53 2.01
CA GLY A 154 -0.31 10.41 2.75
C GLY A 154 0.14 10.69 4.18
N CYS A 155 -0.77 11.28 4.96
CA CYS A 155 -0.59 11.41 6.41
C CYS A 155 -0.89 10.08 7.13
N ASN A 156 -0.44 9.97 8.39
CA ASN A 156 -0.81 8.83 9.24
C ASN A 156 -2.34 8.81 9.45
N GLY A 157 -3.00 7.77 8.94
CA GLY A 157 -4.46 7.60 9.03
C GLY A 157 -5.27 8.34 7.96
N CYS A 158 -4.61 9.00 6.99
CA CYS A 158 -5.29 9.51 5.81
C CYS A 158 -5.85 8.35 4.95
N PRO A 159 -6.97 8.54 4.23
CA PRO A 159 -7.48 7.56 3.29
C PRO A 159 -6.43 7.18 2.24
N ASP A 160 -6.08 5.90 2.17
CA ASP A 160 -5.01 5.42 1.30
C ASP A 160 -5.33 5.62 -0.19
N TYR A 161 -6.60 5.41 -0.56
CA TYR A 161 -7.12 5.59 -1.93
C TYR A 161 -6.96 7.02 -2.49
N ASN A 162 -6.66 8.01 -1.63
CA ASN A 162 -6.39 9.40 -2.00
C ASN A 162 -4.89 9.72 -2.05
N THR A 163 -4.03 8.72 -2.25
CA THR A 163 -2.58 8.90 -2.29
C THR A 163 -1.97 8.25 -3.53
N PRO A 164 -0.85 8.77 -4.07
CA PRO A 164 -0.12 8.11 -5.14
C PRO A 164 0.34 6.69 -4.79
N ALA A 165 0.72 6.44 -3.52
CA ALA A 165 1.06 5.10 -3.04
C ALA A 165 -0.15 4.15 -3.07
N GLY A 166 -1.33 4.63 -2.65
CA GLY A 166 -2.58 3.86 -2.75
C GLY A 166 -3.02 3.61 -4.19
N ASP A 167 -2.83 4.57 -5.11
CA ASP A 167 -3.05 4.34 -6.54
C ASP A 167 -2.14 3.24 -7.11
N PHE A 168 -0.87 3.22 -6.66
CA PHE A 168 0.06 2.15 -6.98
C PHE A 168 -0.43 0.79 -6.45
N ALA A 169 -0.79 0.73 -5.17
CA ALA A 169 -1.28 -0.50 -4.53
C ALA A 169 -2.57 -1.03 -5.18
N GLU A 170 -3.52 -0.14 -5.50
CA GLU A 170 -4.75 -0.47 -6.20
C GLU A 170 -4.48 -0.99 -7.62
N THR A 171 -3.56 -0.36 -8.34
CA THR A 171 -3.19 -0.83 -9.68
C THR A 171 -2.45 -2.16 -9.62
N PHE A 172 -1.64 -2.39 -8.60
CA PHE A 172 -1.00 -3.70 -8.36
C PHE A 172 -2.05 -4.78 -8.11
N ALA A 173 -3.06 -4.51 -7.28
CA ALA A 173 -4.16 -5.43 -7.02
C ALA A 173 -4.98 -5.71 -8.30
N LEU A 174 -5.27 -4.67 -9.09
CA LEU A 174 -5.96 -4.79 -10.37
C LEU A 174 -5.17 -5.65 -11.36
N LEU A 175 -3.86 -5.46 -11.46
CA LEU A 175 -2.98 -6.29 -12.30
C LEU A 175 -3.01 -7.76 -11.90
N LEU A 176 -3.12 -8.05 -10.60
CA LEU A 176 -3.09 -9.42 -10.09
C LEU A 176 -4.45 -10.13 -10.16
N LEU A 177 -5.55 -9.41 -9.94
CA LEU A 177 -6.87 -10.00 -9.68
C LEU A 177 -8.00 -9.48 -10.57
N GLY A 178 -7.76 -8.44 -11.37
CA GLY A 178 -8.77 -7.81 -12.21
C GLY A 178 -9.49 -6.62 -11.55
N PRO A 179 -10.42 -5.97 -12.27
CA PRO A 179 -10.93 -4.63 -11.94
C PRO A 179 -12.02 -4.59 -10.86
N ASP A 180 -12.55 -5.74 -10.42
CA ASP A 180 -13.80 -5.84 -9.66
C ASP A 180 -13.86 -5.02 -8.35
N ASN A 181 -12.71 -4.72 -7.75
CA ASN A 181 -12.62 -4.00 -6.47
C ASN A 181 -11.70 -2.79 -6.52
N TYR A 182 -11.46 -2.19 -7.69
CA TYR A 182 -10.60 -1.00 -7.80
C TYR A 182 -11.23 0.25 -7.18
N GLN A 183 -10.51 0.92 -6.28
CA GLN A 183 -10.98 2.01 -5.44
C GLN A 183 -10.12 3.30 -5.50
N SER A 184 -9.02 3.33 -6.27
CA SER A 184 -8.16 4.52 -6.33
C SER A 184 -8.96 5.76 -6.76
N LYS A 185 -8.73 6.87 -6.06
CA LYS A 185 -9.33 8.18 -6.34
C LYS A 185 -8.34 9.17 -6.96
N MET A 186 -7.09 8.74 -7.18
CA MET A 186 -6.04 9.59 -7.75
C MET A 186 -6.16 9.76 -9.27
N ALA A 187 -6.61 8.70 -9.95
CA ALA A 187 -6.84 8.68 -11.37
C ALA A 187 -7.82 7.55 -11.72
N PRO A 188 -8.54 7.64 -12.86
CA PRO A 188 -9.42 6.57 -13.33
C PRO A 188 -8.70 5.21 -13.39
N ALA A 189 -9.49 4.14 -13.32
CA ALA A 189 -8.98 2.79 -13.54
C ALA A 189 -8.14 2.74 -14.83
N PRO A 190 -6.93 2.18 -14.80
CA PRO A 190 -6.05 2.20 -15.97
C PRO A 190 -6.70 1.52 -17.18
N THR A 191 -6.55 2.14 -18.34
CA THR A 191 -6.97 1.53 -19.63
C THR A 191 -6.08 0.33 -19.98
N PRO A 192 -6.52 -0.61 -20.85
CA PRO A 192 -5.69 -1.75 -21.24
C PRO A 192 -4.30 -1.37 -21.80
N PRO A 193 -4.13 -0.27 -22.57
CA PRO A 193 -2.80 0.23 -22.92
C PRO A 193 -1.96 0.68 -21.73
N GLN A 194 -2.52 1.50 -20.84
CA GLN A 194 -1.83 1.96 -19.63
C GLN A 194 -1.43 0.78 -18.74
N MET A 195 -2.26 -0.26 -18.64
CA MET A 195 -1.95 -1.47 -17.88
C MET A 195 -0.66 -2.14 -18.30
N ARG A 196 -0.33 -2.16 -19.60
CA ARG A 196 0.94 -2.74 -20.10
C ARG A 196 2.15 -1.95 -19.63
N GLU A 197 2.04 -0.62 -19.61
CA GLU A 197 3.11 0.25 -19.15
C GLU A 197 3.25 0.20 -17.62
N LEU A 198 2.13 0.22 -16.89
CA LEU A 198 2.10 0.17 -15.43
C LEU A 198 2.58 -1.18 -14.88
N ALA A 199 2.37 -2.28 -15.61
CA ALA A 199 2.90 -3.60 -15.26
C ALA A 199 4.44 -3.62 -15.13
N ALA A 200 5.17 -2.75 -15.84
CA ALA A 200 6.62 -2.65 -15.70
C ALA A 200 7.05 -2.15 -14.31
N PHE A 201 6.22 -1.34 -13.65
CA PHE A 201 6.50 -0.85 -12.30
C PHE A 201 6.25 -1.91 -11.22
N CYS A 202 5.50 -2.96 -11.53
CA CYS A 202 5.19 -4.07 -10.62
C CYS A 202 6.15 -5.25 -10.79
N ARG A 203 7.33 -5.00 -11.37
CA ARG A 203 8.41 -5.97 -11.58
C ARG A 203 9.73 -5.44 -10.99
N PRO A 204 10.53 -6.29 -10.32
CA PRO A 204 11.87 -5.91 -9.88
C PRO A 204 12.75 -5.58 -11.09
N ASP A 205 13.59 -4.55 -10.99
CA ASP A 205 14.55 -4.22 -12.04
C ASP A 205 15.54 -5.40 -12.22
N GLY A 206 15.68 -5.89 -13.45
CA GLY A 206 16.60 -6.98 -13.80
C GLY A 206 16.03 -8.41 -13.78
N MET A 207 14.75 -8.63 -13.42
CA MET A 207 14.10 -9.92 -13.69
C MET A 207 13.65 -10.00 -15.16
N SER A 208 14.17 -10.98 -15.90
CA SER A 208 13.83 -11.19 -17.31
C SER A 208 12.34 -11.49 -17.49
N ALA A 209 11.79 -11.12 -18.65
CA ALA A 209 10.39 -11.29 -19.04
C ALA A 209 9.98 -12.76 -19.30
N ASP A 210 10.59 -13.74 -18.62
CA ASP A 210 10.20 -15.13 -18.79
C ASP A 210 8.80 -15.32 -18.18
N ARG A 211 7.82 -15.56 -19.06
CA ARG A 211 6.36 -15.51 -18.81
C ARG A 211 5.84 -16.51 -17.76
N ARG A 212 6.72 -17.30 -17.14
CA ARG A 212 6.36 -18.31 -16.15
C ARG A 212 6.38 -17.78 -14.71
N ASP A 213 7.05 -16.65 -14.46
CA ASP A 213 7.35 -16.19 -13.10
C ASP A 213 6.61 -14.90 -12.67
N LEU A 214 5.85 -14.27 -13.58
CA LEU A 214 5.31 -12.93 -13.35
C LEU A 214 3.86 -12.87 -13.83
N ILE A 215 2.93 -12.86 -12.86
CA ILE A 215 1.50 -12.55 -13.00
C ILE A 215 0.89 -13.25 -14.22
N ALA A 216 0.28 -14.41 -13.99
CA ALA A 216 -0.42 -15.18 -15.02
C ALA A 216 -1.23 -14.22 -15.90
N ASP A 217 -0.85 -14.15 -17.17
CA ASP A 217 -1.41 -13.26 -18.18
C ASP A 217 -2.93 -13.25 -18.05
N GLY A 218 -3.50 -12.09 -17.72
CA GLY A 218 -4.93 -11.86 -17.47
C GLY A 218 -5.78 -11.99 -18.73
N SER A 219 -5.61 -13.09 -19.45
CA SER A 219 -6.35 -13.48 -20.65
C SER A 219 -6.68 -14.97 -20.57
N ASN A 220 -7.59 -15.32 -19.67
CA ASN A 220 -8.68 -16.24 -19.99
C ASN A 220 -9.74 -16.25 -18.88
N ARG A 221 -10.70 -15.34 -18.98
CA ARG A 221 -12.09 -15.61 -18.63
C ARG A 221 -13.01 -14.52 -19.17
#